data_AF-A0A345R8G8-F1
#
_entry.id   AF-A0A345R8G8-F1
#
_cell.length_a   1.000
_cell.length_b   1.000
_cell.length_c   1.000
_cell.angle_alpha   90.00
_cell.angle_beta   90.00
_cell.angle_gamma   90.00
#
_symmetry.space_group_name_H-M   'P 1'
#
loop_
_entity.id
_entity.type
_entity.pdbx_description
1 polymer ?
#
loop_
_entity_poly.entity_id
_entity_poly.type
_entity_poly.pdbx_seq_one_letter_code
_entity_poly.pdbx_strand_id
1 'polypeptide(L)'
;MEFGSLFAMLFIGALAGWLSGKIMEGRGFGLLGNIIVGIVGAFVAGLIFPALGFSVGGGIVASILHATIGAVILLFLIGLVKRA
;
A
#
# COMPACT_ATOMS: atom_id res chain seq x y z
N MET A 1 4.45 -18.39 -9.80
CA MET A 1 4.22 -16.97 -10.15
C MET A 1 3.59 -16.96 -11.53
N GLU A 2 2.31 -16.61 -11.63
CA GLU A 2 1.64 -16.42 -12.92
C GLU A 2 1.48 -14.92 -13.20
N PHE A 3 1.60 -14.51 -14.46
CA PHE A 3 1.56 -13.10 -14.86
C PHE A 3 0.28 -12.38 -14.38
N GLY A 4 -0.84 -13.08 -14.22
CA GLY A 4 -2.09 -12.52 -13.66
C GLY A 4 -1.95 -11.93 -12.26
N SER A 5 -1.12 -12.53 -11.40
CA SER A 5 -0.89 -12.04 -10.03
C SER A 5 -0.06 -10.76 -9.97
N LEU A 6 0.85 -10.54 -10.92
CA LEU A 6 1.73 -9.37 -10.94
C LEU A 6 0.95 -8.12 -11.39
N PHE A 7 0.13 -8.24 -12.44
CA PHE A 7 -0.74 -7.15 -12.89
C PHE A 7 -1.76 -6.75 -11.82
N ALA A 8 -2.37 -7.73 -11.14
CA ALA A 8 -3.29 -7.47 -10.04
C ALA A 8 -2.58 -6.73 -8.89
N MET A 9 -1.38 -7.17 -8.50
CA MET A 9 -0.59 -6.51 -7.45
C MET A 9 -0.24 -5.07 -7.81
N LEU A 10 0.17 -4.81 -9.06
CA LEU A 10 0.53 -3.47 -9.51
C LEU A 10 -0.70 -2.55 -9.54
N PHE A 11 -1.84 -3.07 -10.00
CA PHE A 11 -3.10 -2.33 -10.03
C PHE A 11 -3.62 -2.03 -8.62
N ILE A 12 -3.60 -3.02 -7.74
CA ILE A 12 -4.00 -2.88 -6.33
C ILE A 12 -3.07 -1.91 -5.61
N GLY A 13 -1.76 -2.01 -5.81
CA GLY A 13 -0.76 -1.11 -5.23
C GLY A 13 -0.91 0.33 -5.71
N ALA A 14 -1.23 0.53 -7.00
CA ALA A 14 -1.50 1.87 -7.54
C ALA A 14 -2.78 2.48 -6.97
N LEU A 15 -3.86 1.71 -6.88
CA LEU A 15 -5.11 2.14 -6.24
C LEU A 15 -4.91 2.46 -4.76
N ALA A 16 -4.24 1.58 -4.03
CA ALA A 16 -3.91 1.76 -2.62
C ALA A 16 -3.01 2.98 -2.39
N GLY A 17 -2.02 3.20 -3.25
CA GLY A 17 -1.14 4.37 -3.23
C GLY A 17 -1.91 5.68 -3.43
N TRP A 18 -2.79 5.73 -4.44
CA TRP A 18 -3.65 6.89 -4.64
C TRP A 18 -4.60 7.13 -3.45
N LEU A 19 -5.23 6.08 -2.94
CA LEU A 19 -6.17 6.15 -1.81
C LEU A 19 -5.48 6.59 -0.51
N SER A 20 -4.33 6.00 -0.19
CA SER A 20 -3.53 6.40 0.98
C SER A 20 -3.05 7.83 0.88
N GLY A 21 -2.68 8.30 -0.31
CA GLY A 21 -2.38 9.70 -0.59
C GLY A 21 -3.53 10.66 -0.30
N LYS A 22 -4.77 10.24 -0.57
CA LYS A 22 -5.99 10.97 -0.21
C LYS A 22 -6.31 10.91 1.28
N ILE A 23 -5.98 9.82 1.97
CA ILE A 23 -6.14 9.70 3.43
C ILE A 23 -5.11 10.59 4.15
N MET A 24 -3.90 10.69 3.62
CA MET A 24 -2.79 11.43 4.20
C MET A 24 -2.62 12.83 3.58
N GLU A 25 -3.71 13.60 3.48
CA GLU A 25 -3.67 14.96 2.93
C GLU A 25 -2.58 15.82 3.60
N GLY A 26 -1.76 16.48 2.77
CA GLY A 26 -0.64 17.31 3.21
C GLY A 26 0.65 16.58 3.61
N ARG A 27 0.68 15.24 3.59
CA ARG A 27 1.87 14.43 3.93
C ARG A 27 2.39 13.52 2.79
N GLY A 28 1.68 13.47 1.66
CA GLY A 28 2.06 12.66 0.49
C GLY A 28 3.08 13.29 -0.46
N PHE A 29 3.51 12.52 -1.47
CA PHE A 29 4.51 12.86 -2.50
C PHE A 29 3.89 13.23 -3.86
N GLY A 30 2.63 13.69 -3.87
CA GLY A 30 1.84 13.81 -5.11
C GLY A 30 1.43 12.45 -5.67
N LEU A 31 0.72 12.44 -6.81
CA LEU A 31 0.08 11.24 -7.33
C LEU A 31 1.08 10.11 -7.65
N LEU A 32 2.16 10.45 -8.37
CA LEU A 32 3.21 9.51 -8.78
C LEU A 32 3.98 8.94 -7.58
N GLY A 33 4.40 9.78 -6.64
CA GLY A 33 5.11 9.33 -5.45
C GLY A 33 4.24 8.44 -4.56
N ASN A 34 2.96 8.77 -4.41
CA ASN A 34 2.03 7.96 -3.64
C ASN A 34 1.77 6.59 -4.28
N ILE A 35 1.75 6.49 -5.63
CA ILE A 35 1.66 5.20 -6.33
C ILE A 35 2.89 4.33 -6.05
N ILE A 36 4.10 4.90 -6.12
CA ILE A 36 5.34 4.16 -5.84
C ILE A 36 5.34 3.65 -4.39
N VAL A 37 5.01 4.53 -3.43
CA VAL A 37 4.89 4.14 -2.02
C VAL A 37 3.78 3.11 -1.83
N GLY A 38 2.68 3.20 -2.58
CA GLY A 38 1.60 2.22 -2.59
C GLY A 38 2.04 0.82 -3.01
N ILE A 39 2.88 0.72 -4.04
CA ILE A 39 3.44 -0.55 -4.52
C ILE A 39 4.39 -1.14 -3.46
N VAL A 40 5.28 -0.33 -2.88
CA VAL A 40 6.18 -0.77 -1.80
C VAL A 40 5.38 -1.19 -0.57
N GLY A 41 4.34 -0.44 -0.21
CA GLY A 41 3.45 -0.72 0.92
C GLY A 41 2.66 -2.00 0.76
N ALA A 42 2.19 -2.30 -0.46
CA ALA A 42 1.54 -3.57 -0.76
C ALA A 42 2.49 -4.76 -0.56
N PHE A 43 3.76 -4.62 -0.97
CA PHE A 43 4.77 -5.66 -0.77
C PHE A 43 5.07 -5.87 0.71
N VAL A 44 5.28 -4.78 1.46
CA VAL A 44 5.57 -4.82 2.89
C VAL A 44 4.39 -5.38 3.70
N ALA A 45 3.16 -4.92 3.43
CA ALA A 45 1.97 -5.44 4.09
C ALA A 45 1.76 -6.93 3.78
N GLY A 46 2.01 -7.37 2.54
CA GLY A 46 1.93 -8.76 2.14
C GLY A 46 2.90 -9.69 2.87
N LEU A 47 4.01 -9.15 3.40
CA LEU A 47 4.96 -9.90 4.22
C LEU A 47 4.62 -9.85 5.72
N ILE A 48 4.23 -8.67 6.23
CA ILE A 48 4.04 -8.45 7.66
C ILE A 48 2.68 -8.96 8.15
N PHE A 49 1.61 -8.74 7.40
CA PHE A 49 0.25 -9.03 7.88
C PHE A 49 0.00 -10.52 8.10
N PRO A 50 0.48 -11.43 7.21
CA PRO A 50 0.40 -12.86 7.47
C PRO A 50 1.16 -13.28 8.74
N ALA A 51 2.31 -12.65 9.02
CA ALA A 51 3.10 -12.93 10.22
C ALA A 51 2.42 -12.46 11.52
N LEU A 52 1.54 -11.46 11.43
CA LEU A 52 0.73 -10.96 12.53
C LEU A 52 -0.58 -11.73 12.74
N GLY A 53 -0.79 -12.83 11.99
CA GLY A 53 -2.02 -13.63 12.06
C GLY A 53 -3.18 -13.03 11.26
N PHE A 54 -2.96 -11.96 10.50
CA PHE A 54 -3.93 -11.46 9.53
C PHE A 54 -3.86 -12.34 8.28
N SER A 55 -4.77 -13.30 8.19
CA SER A 55 -5.00 -14.04 6.95
C SER A 55 -5.69 -13.13 5.94
N VAL A 56 -5.05 -12.93 4.79
CA VAL A 56 -5.68 -12.26 3.64
C VAL A 56 -6.83 -13.15 3.19
N GLY A 57 -8.05 -12.81 3.62
CA GLY A 57 -9.25 -13.47 3.10
C GLY A 57 -9.23 -13.40 1.57
N GLY A 58 -9.46 -14.55 0.91
CA GLY A 58 -9.40 -14.64 -0.55
C GLY A 58 -10.35 -13.63 -1.20
N GLY A 59 -9.80 -12.58 -1.80
CA GLY A 59 -10.60 -11.54 -2.43
C GLY A 59 -9.83 -10.28 -2.78
N ILE A 60 -10.27 -9.63 -3.86
CA ILE A 60 -9.71 -8.36 -4.35
C ILE A 60 -9.87 -7.25 -3.29
N VAL A 61 -11.00 -7.21 -2.58
CA VAL A 61 -11.28 -6.20 -1.56
C VAL A 61 -10.32 -6.29 -0.37
N ALA A 62 -10.10 -7.50 0.14
CA ALA A 62 -9.15 -7.73 1.25
C ALA A 62 -7.73 -7.31 0.84
N SER A 63 -7.33 -7.64 -0.39
CA SER A 63 -6.03 -7.29 -0.95
C SER A 63 -5.84 -5.77 -1.05
N ILE A 64 -6.88 -5.03 -1.49
CA ILE A 64 -6.85 -3.56 -1.56
C ILE A 64 -6.75 -2.95 -0.17
N LEU A 65 -7.51 -3.45 0.81
CA LEU A 65 -7.44 -2.93 2.18
C LEU A 65 -6.05 -3.14 2.80
N HIS A 66 -5.48 -4.34 2.69
CA HIS A 66 -4.16 -4.64 3.21
C HIS A 66 -3.08 -3.78 2.55
N ALA A 67 -3.11 -3.66 1.22
CA ALA A 67 -2.20 -2.79 0.47
C ALA A 67 -2.34 -1.32 0.88
N THR A 68 -3.58 -0.84 1.10
CA THR A 68 -3.84 0.53 1.53
C THR A 68 -3.27 0.78 2.92
N ILE A 69 -3.44 -0.14 3.86
CA ILE A 69 -2.89 0.03 5.22
C ILE A 69 -1.36 0.06 5.16
N GLY A 70 -0.72 -0.83 4.40
CA GLY A 70 0.74 -0.79 4.20
C GLY A 70 1.23 0.53 3.61
N ALA A 71 0.53 1.06 2.60
CA ALA A 71 0.84 2.33 1.97
C ALA A 71 0.68 3.52 2.92
N VAL A 72 -0.41 3.55 3.72
CA VAL A 72 -0.64 4.59 4.74
C VAL A 72 0.46 4.56 5.81
N ILE A 73 0.85 3.39 6.29
CA ILE A 73 1.92 3.28 7.30
C ILE A 73 3.24 3.82 6.73
N LEU A 74 3.60 3.45 5.50
CA LEU A 74 4.82 3.98 4.86
C LEU A 74 4.76 5.48 4.66
N LEU A 75 3.67 6.03 4.09
CA LEU A 75 3.52 7.47 3.91
C LEU A 75 3.57 8.21 5.25
N PHE A 76 3.01 7.63 6.31
CA PHE A 76 3.07 8.18 7.66
C PHE A 76 4.51 8.25 8.18
N LEU A 77 5.25 7.14 8.10
CA LEU A 77 6.64 7.07 8.56
C LEU A 77 7.53 8.02 7.77
N ILE A 78 7.41 8.03 6.45
CA ILE A 78 8.20 8.91 5.60
C ILE A 78 7.85 10.39 5.88
N GLY A 79 6.55 10.71 6.00
CA GLY A 79 6.09 12.04 6.34
C GLY A 79 6.54 12.51 7.73
N LEU A 80 6.72 11.60 8.67
CA LEU A 80 7.26 11.89 10.01
C LEU A 80 8.75 12.26 9.93
N VAL A 81 9.56 11.47 9.22
CA VAL A 81 11.00 11.73 9.04
C VAL A 81 11.23 13.04 8.30
N LYS A 82 10.42 13.36 7.29
CA LYS A 82 10.58 14.56 6.47
C LYS A 82 10.20 15.87 7.19
N ARG A 83 9.53 15.78 8.35
CA ARG A 83 9.15 16.92 9.20
C ARG A 83 10.15 17.18 10.35
N ALA A 84 11.05 16.23 10.62
CA ALA A 84 12.14 16.38 11.59
C ALA A 84 13.34 17.06 10.93
#